data_AF-A0A1B6J3W3-F1
#
_entry.id   AF-A0A1B6J3W3-F1
#
_cell.length_a   1.000
_cell.length_b   1.000
_cell.length_c   1.000
_cell.angle_alpha   90.00
_cell.angle_beta   90.00
_cell.angle_gamma   90.00
#
_symmetry.space_group_name_H-M   'P 1'
#
loop_
_entity.id
_entity.type
_entity.pdbx_description
1 polymer ?
#
loop_
_entity_poly.entity_id
_entity_poly.type
_entity_poly.pdbx_seq_one_letter_code
_entity_poly.pdbx_strand_id
1 'polypeptide(L)'
;RVREAGCEPLCDKDQNFCLPMPEAKPAYRDPEDLTDSESEVHPNIEARSFHRFMREEKRQRLEELRARSELTPEEEKEKAELEYKFLPVAREVVEQGSCSIPKRSTPAMPDYSEELLWMLQNSSVESFLSALDEHDFNLEGLEEYILLNESEAIKSGDDGLGYSLCRLGLLVKWARVYGREYIVRIRDLGEDSLRSAYESHYDASRSAILSLAKPQQG
;
A
#
# COMPACT_ATOMS: atom_id res chain seq x y z
N ARG A 1 -24.50 -15.38 2.17
CA ARG A 1 -25.91 -14.94 2.11
C ARG A 1 -25.91 -13.41 2.06
N VAL A 2 -25.72 -12.86 0.87
CA VAL A 2 -25.89 -11.43 0.60
C VAL A 2 -27.37 -11.21 0.34
N ARG A 3 -27.99 -10.28 1.06
CA ARG A 3 -29.38 -9.88 0.84
C ARG A 3 -29.40 -8.97 -0.37
N GLU A 4 -30.03 -9.43 -1.44
CA GLU A 4 -30.43 -8.58 -2.56
C GLU A 4 -31.43 -7.55 -2.03
N ALA A 5 -31.10 -6.27 -2.20
CA ALA A 5 -32.05 -5.19 -1.99
C ALA A 5 -33.04 -5.22 -3.15
N GLY A 6 -34.21 -5.80 -2.91
CA GLY A 6 -35.32 -5.76 -3.84
C GLY A 6 -35.83 -4.32 -3.99
N CYS A 7 -35.57 -3.70 -5.13
CA CYS A 7 -36.38 -2.60 -5.63
C CYS A 7 -37.63 -3.20 -6.27
N GLU A 8 -38.76 -3.19 -5.56
CA GLU A 8 -40.04 -3.51 -6.15
C GLU A 8 -40.46 -2.42 -7.15
N PRO A 9 -40.90 -2.76 -8.36
CA PRO A 9 -41.46 -1.79 -9.28
C PRO A 9 -42.87 -1.40 -8.84
N LEU A 10 -43.10 -0.09 -8.70
CA LEU A 10 -44.43 0.51 -8.66
C LEU A 10 -45.07 0.33 -10.06
N CYS A 11 -45.89 -0.71 -10.22
CA CYS A 11 -46.71 -0.90 -11.42
C CYS A 11 -48.09 -0.26 -11.22
N ASP A 12 -48.35 0.85 -11.91
CA ASP A 12 -49.70 1.38 -12.14
C ASP A 12 -50.49 0.42 -13.04
N LYS A 13 -51.71 0.07 -12.63
CA LYS A 13 -52.47 -1.06 -13.18
C LYS A 13 -53.16 -0.82 -14.53
N ASP A 14 -53.08 0.37 -15.12
CA ASP A 14 -53.98 0.72 -16.23
C ASP A 14 -53.32 1.12 -17.56
N GLN A 15 -52.00 0.95 -17.73
CA GLN A 15 -51.36 1.17 -19.04
C GLN A 15 -50.34 0.08 -19.34
N ASN A 16 -50.70 -0.79 -20.29
CA ASN A 16 -49.87 -1.89 -20.79
C ASN A 16 -48.80 -1.35 -21.77
N PHE A 17 -48.00 -0.39 -21.30
CA PHE A 17 -46.85 0.17 -22.00
C PHE A 17 -45.62 -0.08 -21.13
N CYS A 18 -45.07 -1.29 -21.20
CA CYS A 18 -43.73 -1.53 -20.67
C CYS A 18 -42.76 -0.80 -21.59
N LEU A 19 -42.36 0.42 -21.20
CA LEU A 19 -41.19 1.06 -21.79
C LEU A 19 -40.01 0.10 -21.57
N PRO A 20 -39.21 -0.19 -22.61
CA PRO A 20 -38.00 -0.97 -22.42
C PRO A 20 -37.16 -0.26 -21.38
N MET A 21 -36.85 -0.98 -20.29
CA MET A 21 -35.90 -0.53 -19.29
C MET A 21 -34.63 -0.09 -20.03
N PRO A 22 -34.09 1.12 -19.76
CA PRO A 22 -32.82 1.51 -20.34
C PRO A 22 -31.80 0.44 -19.96
N GLU A 23 -31.18 -0.19 -20.95
CA GLU A 23 -30.17 -1.21 -20.75
C GLU A 23 -29.13 -0.66 -19.77
N ALA A 24 -28.98 -1.32 -18.63
CA ALA A 24 -28.07 -0.87 -17.60
C ALA A 24 -26.65 -0.85 -18.20
N LYS A 25 -26.00 0.32 -18.21
CA LYS A 25 -24.62 0.43 -18.67
C LYS A 25 -23.75 -0.53 -17.84
N PRO A 26 -22.92 -1.38 -18.48
CA PRO A 26 -22.09 -2.33 -17.75
C PRO A 26 -21.12 -1.57 -16.85
N ALA A 27 -21.01 -1.99 -15.59
CA ALA A 27 -20.08 -1.39 -14.61
C ALA A 27 -18.61 -1.81 -14.85
N TYR A 28 -18.42 -2.86 -15.66
CA TYR A 28 -17.13 -3.47 -15.94
C TYR A 28 -16.99 -3.80 -17.43
N ARG A 29 -15.76 -3.80 -17.93
CA ARG A 29 -15.41 -4.31 -19.26
C ARG A 29 -15.29 -5.83 -19.24
N ASP A 30 -15.78 -6.48 -20.29
CA ASP A 30 -15.60 -7.92 -20.50
C ASP A 30 -14.09 -8.26 -20.65
N PRO A 31 -13.55 -9.21 -19.87
CA PRO A 31 -12.17 -9.65 -20.03
C PRO A 31 -11.86 -10.27 -21.41
N GLU A 32 -12.85 -10.78 -22.15
CA GLU A 32 -12.64 -11.29 -23.52
C GLU A 32 -12.36 -10.16 -24.52
N ASP A 33 -12.78 -8.93 -24.22
CA ASP A 33 -12.50 -7.75 -25.05
C ASP A 33 -11.07 -7.21 -24.87
N LEU A 34 -10.20 -7.87 -24.10
CA LEU A 34 -8.82 -7.43 -23.81
C LEU A 34 -7.85 -7.52 -24.98
N THR A 35 -8.29 -7.89 -26.18
CA THR A 35 -7.49 -7.72 -27.39
C THR A 35 -7.40 -6.24 -27.74
N ASP A 36 -6.45 -5.54 -27.10
CA ASP A 36 -5.97 -4.26 -27.60
C ASP A 36 -5.49 -4.50 -29.04
N SER A 37 -6.10 -3.78 -30.00
CA SER A 37 -5.62 -3.71 -31.38
C SER A 37 -4.11 -3.68 -31.41
N GLU A 38 -3.51 -4.60 -32.17
CA GLU A 38 -2.09 -4.67 -32.49
C GLU A 38 -1.62 -3.34 -33.08
N SER A 39 -1.29 -2.35 -32.24
CA SER A 39 -0.63 -1.14 -32.71
C SER A 39 0.84 -1.48 -32.88
N GLU A 40 1.27 -1.67 -34.12
CA GLU A 40 2.67 -1.89 -34.48
C GLU A 40 3.55 -0.81 -33.85
N VAL A 41 4.35 -1.20 -32.86
CA VAL A 41 5.32 -0.31 -32.23
C VAL A 41 6.50 -0.18 -33.17
N HIS A 42 6.79 1.04 -33.62
CA HIS A 42 7.96 1.28 -34.45
C HIS A 42 9.24 0.88 -33.69
N PRO A 43 10.21 0.18 -34.32
CA PRO A 43 11.38 -0.41 -33.64
C PRO A 43 12.29 0.59 -32.92
N ASN A 44 12.09 1.89 -33.12
CA ASN A 44 12.92 2.96 -32.56
C ASN A 44 12.26 3.70 -31.39
N ILE A 45 11.06 3.28 -30.95
CA ILE A 45 10.36 3.85 -29.81
C ILE A 45 10.18 2.77 -28.76
N GLU A 46 10.50 3.09 -27.50
CA GLU A 46 10.23 2.18 -26.40
C GLU A 46 8.74 1.89 -26.28
N ALA A 47 8.36 0.61 -26.34
CA ALA A 47 6.97 0.19 -26.29
C ALA A 47 6.20 0.76 -25.08
N ARG A 48 6.83 0.81 -23.90
CA ARG A 48 6.21 1.38 -22.69
C ARG A 48 5.85 2.86 -22.86
N SER A 49 6.76 3.64 -23.43
CA SER A 49 6.58 5.07 -23.65
C SER A 49 5.52 5.31 -24.72
N PHE A 50 5.51 4.50 -25.78
CA PHE A 50 4.49 4.53 -26.83
C PHE A 50 3.09 4.20 -26.31
N HIS A 51 2.92 3.10 -25.55
CA HIS A 51 1.62 2.74 -24.98
C HIS A 51 1.10 3.77 -23.97
N ARG A 52 1.99 4.37 -23.17
CA ARG A 52 1.62 5.47 -22.27
C ARG A 52 1.10 6.67 -23.07
N PHE A 53 1.80 7.06 -24.14
CA PHE A 53 1.39 8.16 -25.01
C PHE A 53 0.03 7.90 -25.66
N MET A 54 -0.18 6.72 -26.27
CA MET A 54 -1.46 6.35 -26.89
C MET A 54 -2.62 6.33 -25.89
N ARG A 55 -2.36 5.93 -24.63
CA ARG A 55 -3.37 5.95 -23.57
C ARG A 55 -3.73 7.38 -23.15
N GLU A 56 -2.75 8.27 -23.11
CA GLU A 56 -2.95 9.69 -22.84
C GLU A 56 -3.79 10.36 -23.93
N GLU A 57 -3.45 10.13 -25.19
CA GLU A 57 -4.15 10.68 -26.35
C GLU A 57 -5.63 10.25 -26.38
N LYS A 58 -5.91 8.95 -26.16
CA LYS A 58 -7.28 8.42 -26.05
C LYS A 58 -8.06 9.02 -24.88
N ARG A 59 -7.38 9.33 -23.76
CA ARG A 59 -8.01 9.96 -22.60
C ARG A 59 -8.35 11.42 -22.89
N GLN A 60 -7.42 12.17 -23.49
CA GLN A 60 -7.66 13.56 -23.89
C GLN A 60 -8.83 13.65 -24.88
N ARG A 61 -8.88 12.75 -25.87
CA ARG A 61 -9.98 12.65 -26.82
C ARG A 61 -11.34 12.40 -26.13
N LEU A 62 -11.37 11.53 -25.13
CA LEU A 62 -12.58 11.28 -24.34
C LEU A 62 -13.02 12.52 -23.55
N GLU A 63 -12.08 13.27 -22.97
CA GLU A 63 -12.36 14.51 -22.26
C GLU A 63 -12.91 15.59 -23.19
N GLU A 64 -12.37 15.73 -24.40
CA GLU A 64 -12.89 16.63 -25.43
C GLU A 64 -14.34 16.29 -25.82
N LEU A 65 -14.64 14.99 -26.05
CA LEU A 65 -15.98 14.51 -26.38
C LEU A 65 -16.96 14.64 -25.20
N ARG A 66 -16.47 14.70 -23.96
CA ARG A 66 -17.30 14.99 -22.77
C ARG A 66 -17.59 16.48 -22.61
N ALA A 67 -16.66 17.34 -23.02
CA ALA A 67 -16.79 18.79 -22.91
C ALA A 67 -17.72 19.39 -23.98
N ARG A 68 -17.95 18.70 -25.11
CA ARG A 68 -18.88 19.14 -26.16
C ARG A 68 -20.34 18.92 -25.75
N SER A 69 -21.17 19.93 -25.98
CA SER A 69 -22.61 19.90 -25.69
C SER A 69 -23.45 19.24 -26.80
N GLU A 70 -22.94 19.24 -28.03
CA GLU A 70 -23.56 18.62 -29.20
C GLU A 70 -22.55 17.66 -29.82
N LEU A 71 -22.95 16.39 -29.95
CA LEU A 71 -22.13 15.33 -30.53
C LEU A 71 -22.86 14.80 -31.77
N THR A 72 -22.11 14.56 -32.83
CA THR A 72 -22.61 13.79 -33.96
C THR A 72 -22.85 12.33 -33.54
N PRO A 73 -23.74 11.58 -34.21
CA PRO A 73 -23.98 10.17 -33.87
C PRO A 73 -22.71 9.31 -33.97
N GLU A 74 -21.76 9.69 -34.82
CA GLU A 74 -20.44 9.05 -34.91
C GLU A 74 -19.57 9.34 -33.69
N GLU A 75 -19.56 10.58 -33.20
CA GLU A 75 -18.84 10.99 -31.98
C GLU A 75 -19.47 10.42 -30.70
N GLU A 76 -20.79 10.25 -30.66
CA GLU A 76 -21.47 9.56 -29.56
C GLU A 76 -21.05 8.10 -29.47
N LYS A 77 -20.90 7.44 -30.63
CA LYS A 77 -20.40 6.07 -30.71
C LYS A 77 -18.93 5.99 -30.30
N GLU A 78 -18.07 6.90 -30.80
CA GLU A 78 -16.66 7.00 -30.41
C GLU A 78 -16.52 7.20 -28.89
N LYS A 79 -17.33 8.09 -28.32
CA LYS A 79 -17.38 8.34 -26.87
C LYS A 79 -17.77 7.10 -26.10
N ALA A 80 -18.82 6.38 -26.52
CA ALA A 80 -19.25 5.15 -25.86
C ALA A 80 -18.17 4.07 -25.90
N GLU A 81 -17.48 3.91 -27.02
CA GLU A 81 -16.37 2.97 -27.17
C GLU A 81 -15.16 3.32 -26.29
N LEU A 82 -14.81 4.60 -26.20
CA LEU A 82 -13.74 5.07 -25.32
C LEU A 82 -14.11 4.89 -23.85
N GLU A 83 -15.33 5.26 -23.45
CA GLU A 83 -15.82 5.05 -22.08
C GLU A 83 -15.78 3.58 -21.68
N TYR A 84 -16.20 2.68 -22.57
CA TYR A 84 -16.12 1.23 -22.36
C TYR A 84 -14.68 0.74 -22.18
N LYS A 85 -13.73 1.21 -23.00
CA LYS A 85 -12.31 0.82 -22.91
C LYS A 85 -11.66 1.23 -21.58
N PHE A 86 -12.13 2.31 -20.96
CA PHE A 86 -11.64 2.79 -19.67
C PHE A 86 -12.41 2.23 -18.47
N LEU A 87 -13.46 1.43 -18.67
CA LEU A 87 -14.11 0.72 -17.57
C LEU A 87 -13.12 -0.26 -16.90
N PRO A 88 -13.23 -0.45 -15.58
CA PRO A 88 -12.47 -1.47 -14.89
C PRO A 88 -12.81 -2.85 -15.49
N VAL A 89 -11.79 -3.68 -15.70
CA VAL A 89 -11.98 -5.04 -16.22
C VAL A 89 -12.36 -5.94 -15.06
N ALA A 90 -13.51 -6.60 -15.16
CA ALA A 90 -13.85 -7.67 -14.24
C ALA A 90 -12.92 -8.86 -14.55
N ARG A 91 -11.99 -9.15 -13.65
CA ARG A 91 -11.22 -10.39 -13.73
C ARG A 91 -11.90 -11.41 -12.83
N GLU A 92 -12.33 -12.52 -13.41
CA GLU A 92 -12.63 -13.71 -12.64
C GLU A 92 -11.34 -14.14 -11.96
N VAL A 93 -11.25 -13.90 -10.65
CA VAL A 93 -10.23 -14.50 -9.83
C VAL A 93 -10.65 -15.96 -9.72
N VAL A 94 -10.03 -16.84 -10.51
CA VAL A 94 -10.12 -18.28 -10.27
C VAL A 94 -9.78 -18.47 -8.79
N GLU A 95 -10.73 -18.98 -8.01
CA GLU A 95 -10.55 -19.28 -6.58
C GLU A 95 -9.55 -20.44 -6.40
N GLN A 96 -8.31 -20.29 -6.84
CA GLN A 96 -7.18 -20.96 -6.21
C GLN A 96 -6.82 -20.18 -4.96
N GLY A 97 -7.67 -20.32 -3.94
CA GLY A 97 -7.57 -19.62 -2.67
C GLY A 97 -8.61 -18.53 -2.54
N SER A 98 -9.73 -18.88 -1.90
CA SER A 98 -10.66 -17.91 -1.37
C SER A 98 -9.90 -16.77 -0.70
N CYS A 99 -10.22 -15.53 -1.06
CA CYS A 99 -9.93 -14.36 -0.23
C CYS A 99 -10.88 -14.35 0.99
N SER A 100 -11.05 -15.52 1.63
CA SER A 100 -11.14 -15.54 3.07
C SER A 100 -9.89 -14.83 3.55
N ILE A 101 -10.03 -13.70 4.25
CA ILE A 101 -9.03 -13.31 5.23
C ILE A 101 -8.78 -14.61 5.98
N PRO A 102 -7.60 -15.25 5.84
CA PRO A 102 -7.36 -16.43 6.63
C PRO A 102 -7.67 -15.97 8.04
N LYS A 103 -8.50 -16.71 8.80
CA LYS A 103 -8.37 -16.65 10.24
C LYS A 103 -6.88 -16.86 10.43
N ARG A 104 -6.16 -15.76 10.66
CA ARG A 104 -4.73 -15.79 10.83
C ARG A 104 -4.59 -16.72 12.02
N SER A 105 -4.30 -17.99 11.79
CA SER A 105 -3.10 -18.53 12.38
C SER A 105 -2.02 -17.59 11.87
N THR A 106 -1.90 -16.44 12.55
CA THR A 106 -0.73 -15.59 12.44
C THR A 106 0.39 -16.60 12.53
N PRO A 107 1.30 -16.71 11.54
CA PRO A 107 2.59 -17.28 11.88
C PRO A 107 2.97 -16.53 13.16
N ALA A 108 3.12 -17.27 14.26
CA ALA A 108 3.38 -16.65 15.55
C ALA A 108 4.51 -15.66 15.29
N MET A 109 4.27 -14.37 15.56
CA MET A 109 5.34 -13.37 15.44
C MET A 109 6.54 -13.96 16.16
N PRO A 110 7.71 -14.04 15.50
CA PRO A 110 8.86 -14.64 16.14
C PRO A 110 9.07 -13.94 17.49
N ASP A 111 9.20 -14.73 18.54
CA ASP A 111 9.38 -14.19 19.87
C ASP A 111 10.85 -13.76 20.01
N TYR A 112 11.10 -12.46 19.91
CA TYR A 112 12.42 -11.86 20.05
C TYR A 112 12.66 -11.33 21.47
N SER A 113 11.89 -11.77 22.48
CA SER A 113 11.96 -11.21 23.82
C SER A 113 13.36 -11.32 24.43
N GLU A 114 14.00 -12.49 24.29
CA GLU A 114 15.31 -12.76 24.89
C GLU A 114 16.41 -11.94 24.19
N GLU A 115 16.40 -11.93 22.86
CA GLU A 115 17.38 -11.20 22.05
C GLU A 115 17.21 -9.69 22.21
N LEU A 116 15.97 -9.20 22.30
CA LEU A 116 15.69 -7.79 22.56
C LEU A 116 16.21 -7.38 23.94
N LEU A 117 15.95 -8.17 24.98
CA LEU A 117 16.46 -7.89 26.33
C LEU A 117 17.99 -7.90 26.34
N TRP A 118 18.61 -8.85 25.66
CA TRP A 118 20.07 -8.91 25.54
C TRP A 118 20.63 -7.69 24.81
N MET A 119 20.02 -7.26 23.69
CA MET A 119 20.44 -6.09 22.92
C MET A 119 20.25 -4.77 23.69
N LEU A 120 19.20 -4.67 24.51
CA LEU A 120 18.98 -3.51 25.37
C LEU A 120 20.02 -3.41 26.49
N GLN A 121 20.44 -4.54 27.06
CA GLN A 121 21.53 -4.60 28.04
C GLN A 121 22.88 -4.29 27.39
N ASN A 122 23.10 -4.80 26.18
CA ASN A 122 24.33 -4.65 25.41
C ASN A 122 24.13 -3.64 24.28
N SER A 123 23.97 -2.39 24.68
CA SER A 123 23.42 -1.36 23.79
C SER A 123 24.42 -0.84 22.74
N SER A 124 25.68 -1.28 22.76
CA SER A 124 26.71 -0.80 21.84
C SER A 124 26.52 -1.29 20.40
N VAL A 125 27.03 -0.52 19.42
CA VAL A 125 27.03 -0.93 18.00
C VAL A 125 27.80 -2.25 17.78
N GLU A 126 28.87 -2.47 18.54
CA GLU A 126 29.68 -3.70 18.46
C GLU A 126 28.90 -4.93 18.95
N SER A 127 28.14 -4.77 20.04
CA SER A 127 27.24 -5.80 20.56
C SER A 127 26.13 -6.13 19.57
N PHE A 128 25.57 -5.11 18.90
CA PHE A 128 24.58 -5.32 17.86
C PHE A 128 25.16 -6.07 16.64
N LEU A 129 26.36 -5.72 16.20
CA LEU A 129 27.07 -6.46 15.13
C LEU A 129 27.32 -7.91 15.53
N SER A 130 27.72 -8.15 16.77
CA SER A 130 27.92 -9.52 17.29
C SER A 130 26.62 -10.31 17.27
N ALA A 131 25.49 -9.71 17.66
CA ALA A 131 24.18 -10.36 17.58
C ALA A 131 23.77 -10.71 16.15
N LEU A 132 24.03 -9.81 15.19
CA LEU A 132 23.76 -10.09 13.77
C LEU A 132 24.60 -11.25 13.21
N ASP A 133 25.80 -11.47 13.76
CA ASP A 133 26.67 -12.56 13.33
C ASP A 133 26.32 -13.90 14.00
N GLU A 134 25.83 -13.86 15.25
CA GLU A 134 25.46 -15.04 16.05
C GLU A 134 24.06 -15.58 15.74
N HIS A 135 23.14 -14.71 15.33
CA HIS A 135 21.74 -15.03 15.13
C HIS A 135 21.25 -14.72 13.71
N ASP A 136 20.49 -15.65 13.12
CA ASP A 136 19.83 -15.44 11.83
C ASP A 136 18.48 -14.72 12.05
N PHE A 137 18.56 -13.40 12.26
CA PHE A 137 17.38 -12.58 12.47
C PHE A 137 16.59 -12.34 11.18
N ASN A 138 15.27 -12.51 11.24
CA ASN A 138 14.39 -11.83 10.30
C ASN A 138 14.31 -10.34 10.71
N LEU A 139 15.16 -9.52 10.11
CA LEU A 139 15.30 -8.09 10.41
C LEU A 139 13.99 -7.30 10.26
N GLU A 140 13.10 -7.69 9.34
CA GLU A 140 11.79 -7.04 9.19
C GLU A 140 10.90 -7.33 10.40
N GLY A 141 10.81 -8.60 10.79
CA GLY A 141 10.04 -8.99 11.99
C GLY A 141 10.62 -8.40 13.28
N LEU A 142 11.95 -8.32 13.38
CA LEU A 142 12.62 -7.70 14.53
C LEU A 142 12.36 -6.19 14.58
N GLU A 143 12.41 -5.49 13.45
CA GLU A 143 12.07 -4.06 13.36
C GLU A 143 10.65 -3.79 13.83
N GLU A 144 9.67 -4.57 13.34
CA GLU A 144 8.27 -4.46 13.78
C GLU A 144 8.12 -4.70 15.29
N TYR A 145 8.81 -5.72 15.81
CA TYR A 145 8.77 -6.06 17.23
C TYR A 145 9.35 -4.92 18.09
N ILE A 146 10.47 -4.31 17.68
CA ILE A 146 11.06 -3.16 18.38
C ILE A 146 10.13 -1.95 18.33
N LEU A 147 9.57 -1.61 17.16
CA LEU A 147 8.67 -0.46 17.01
C LEU A 147 7.41 -0.59 17.87
N LEU A 148 6.87 -1.81 18.00
CA LEU A 148 5.74 -2.06 18.89
C LEU A 148 6.10 -1.75 20.34
N ASN A 149 7.23 -2.29 20.83
CA ASN A 149 7.71 -2.05 22.19
C ASN A 149 8.06 -0.57 22.42
N GLU A 150 8.66 0.10 21.44
CA GLU A 150 8.95 1.54 21.51
C GLU A 150 7.66 2.33 21.70
N SER A 151 6.62 1.99 20.93
CA SER A 151 5.33 2.67 21.04
C SER A 151 4.68 2.50 22.41
N GLU A 152 4.79 1.33 23.02
CA GLU A 152 4.27 1.07 24.35
C GLU A 152 5.09 1.77 25.44
N ALA A 153 6.42 1.83 25.30
CA ALA A 153 7.30 2.58 26.20
C ALA A 153 6.97 4.08 26.19
N ILE A 154 6.80 4.66 24.99
CA ILE A 154 6.43 6.08 24.82
C ILE A 154 5.04 6.37 25.42
N LYS A 155 4.05 5.51 25.17
CA LYS A 155 2.70 5.66 25.76
C LYS A 155 2.73 5.57 27.28
N SER A 156 3.60 4.73 27.83
CA SER A 156 3.78 4.55 29.27
C SER A 156 4.58 5.68 29.92
N GLY A 157 5.19 6.57 29.12
CA GLY A 157 6.02 7.67 29.60
C GLY A 157 7.42 7.24 30.03
N ASP A 158 7.88 6.04 29.63
CA ASP A 158 9.25 5.60 29.85
C ASP A 158 10.15 6.08 28.72
N ASP A 159 10.59 7.34 28.82
CA ASP A 159 11.43 7.97 27.81
C ASP A 159 12.82 7.29 27.69
N GLY A 160 13.33 6.67 28.76
CA GLY A 160 14.64 6.01 28.75
C GLY A 160 14.62 4.70 27.97
N LEU A 161 13.61 3.87 28.21
CA LEU A 161 13.39 2.65 27.43
C LEU A 161 13.01 2.99 25.99
N GLY A 162 12.12 3.96 25.78
CA GLY A 162 11.72 4.42 24.45
C GLY A 162 12.91 4.87 23.61
N TYR A 163 13.82 5.67 24.19
CA TYR A 163 15.03 6.10 23.51
C TYR A 163 15.96 4.93 23.15
N SER A 164 16.13 3.98 24.07
CA SER A 164 16.98 2.79 23.85
C SER A 164 16.44 1.90 22.73
N LEU A 165 15.11 1.70 22.69
CA LEU A 165 14.42 0.97 21.63
C LEU A 165 14.49 1.70 20.30
N CYS A 166 14.32 3.02 20.27
CA CYS A 166 14.46 3.84 19.06
C CYS A 166 15.88 3.71 18.47
N ARG A 167 16.92 3.74 19.32
CA ARG A 167 18.30 3.54 18.88
C ARG A 167 18.49 2.18 18.23
N LEU A 168 17.99 1.13 18.86
CA LEU A 168 18.07 -0.22 18.33
C LEU A 168 17.27 -0.37 17.02
N GLY A 169 16.07 0.20 16.96
CA GLY A 169 15.22 0.21 15.77
C GLY A 169 15.91 0.87 14.58
N LEU A 170 16.66 1.95 14.80
CA LEU A 170 17.47 2.58 13.77
C LEU A 170 18.62 1.71 13.28
N LEU A 171 19.33 1.03 14.19
CA LEU A 171 20.39 0.09 13.82
C LEU A 171 19.84 -1.07 12.99
N VAL A 172 18.70 -1.65 13.39
CA VAL A 172 18.01 -2.73 12.64
C VAL A 172 17.56 -2.23 11.28
N LYS A 173 16.95 -1.05 11.22
CA LYS A 173 16.53 -0.41 9.95
C LYS A 173 17.71 -0.19 9.01
N TRP A 174 18.82 0.34 9.51
CA TRP A 174 20.02 0.56 8.72
C TRP A 174 20.66 -0.75 8.24
N ALA A 175 20.69 -1.77 9.10
CA ALA A 175 21.18 -3.09 8.73
C ALA A 175 20.30 -3.72 7.63
N ARG A 176 18.98 -3.56 7.73
CA ARG A 176 18.03 -4.06 6.72
C ARG A 176 18.15 -3.34 5.38
N VAL A 177 18.26 -2.01 5.39
CA VAL A 177 18.25 -1.19 4.17
C VAL A 177 19.61 -1.17 3.47
N TYR A 178 20.69 -1.06 4.24
CA TYR A 178 22.05 -0.83 3.70
C TYR A 178 23.00 -2.00 3.94
N GLY A 179 22.59 -3.01 4.71
CA GLY A 179 23.40 -4.17 5.04
C GLY A 179 24.37 -3.92 6.20
N ARG A 180 25.01 -5.02 6.62
CA ARG A 180 25.96 -5.06 7.75
C ARG A 180 27.15 -4.12 7.57
N GLU A 181 27.71 -4.00 6.35
CA GLU A 181 28.88 -3.15 6.10
C GLU A 181 28.65 -1.69 6.45
N TYR A 182 27.41 -1.22 6.31
CA TYR A 182 27.05 0.15 6.65
C TYR A 182 27.11 0.38 8.18
N ILE A 183 26.67 -0.59 8.98
CA ILE A 183 26.75 -0.54 10.44
C ILE A 183 28.21 -0.50 10.91
N VAL A 184 29.09 -1.27 10.26
CA VAL A 184 30.54 -1.24 10.54
C VAL A 184 31.13 0.16 10.29
N ARG A 185 30.75 0.83 9.18
CA ARG A 185 31.22 2.21 8.91
C ARG A 185 30.68 3.20 9.94
N ILE A 186 29.43 3.02 10.37
CA ILE A 186 28.81 3.86 11.40
C ILE A 186 29.52 3.71 12.75
N ARG A 187 29.91 2.49 13.12
CA ARG A 187 30.72 2.26 14.32
C ARG A 187 31.98 3.11 14.31
N ASP A 188 32.67 3.17 13.16
CA ASP A 188 33.93 3.92 13.02
C ASP A 188 33.72 5.45 13.08
N LEU A 189 32.50 5.96 12.84
CA LEU A 189 32.13 7.36 13.01
C LEU A 189 31.93 7.79 14.48
N GLY A 190 31.77 6.82 15.39
CA GLY A 190 31.55 7.04 16.82
C GLY A 190 30.10 7.39 17.19
N GLU A 191 29.70 7.03 18.41
CA GLU A 191 28.32 7.21 18.90
C GLU A 191 27.89 8.68 18.99
N ASP A 192 28.82 9.60 19.26
CA ASP A 192 28.52 11.04 19.37
C ASP A 192 27.99 11.62 18.06
N SER A 193 28.50 11.13 16.93
CA SER A 193 28.05 11.52 15.58
C SER A 193 26.60 11.10 15.30
N LEU A 194 26.13 10.04 15.97
CA LEU A 194 24.81 9.45 15.77
C LEU A 194 23.78 9.97 16.77
N ARG A 195 24.23 10.54 17.90
CA ARG A 195 23.35 11.02 18.96
C ARG A 195 22.26 11.95 18.44
N SER A 196 22.63 12.90 17.59
CA SER A 196 21.67 13.84 16.99
C SER A 196 20.64 13.14 16.10
N ALA A 197 21.03 12.10 15.37
CA ALA A 197 20.10 11.32 14.56
C ALA A 197 19.13 10.50 15.42
N TYR A 198 19.63 9.92 16.52
CA TYR A 198 18.81 9.18 17.48
C TYR A 198 17.81 10.09 18.19
N GLU A 199 18.25 11.24 18.70
CA GLU A 199 17.39 12.24 19.36
C GLU A 199 16.31 12.75 18.41
N SER A 200 16.70 13.17 17.20
CA SER A 200 15.75 13.66 16.21
C SER A 200 14.71 12.61 15.81
N HIS A 201 15.10 11.33 15.72
CA HIS A 201 14.17 10.27 15.37
C HIS A 201 13.24 9.91 16.53
N TYR A 202 13.77 9.91 17.76
CA TYR A 202 12.97 9.67 18.96
C TYR A 202 11.92 10.75 19.16
N ASP A 203 12.30 12.03 19.03
CA ASP A 203 11.38 13.16 19.17
C ASP A 203 10.26 13.13 18.11
N ALA A 204 10.61 12.76 16.88
CA ALA A 204 9.64 12.59 15.80
C ALA A 204 8.66 11.44 16.10
N SER A 205 9.18 10.29 16.53
CA SER A 205 8.40 9.10 16.86
C SER A 205 7.47 9.36 18.05
N ARG A 206 8.00 9.97 19.11
CA ARG A 206 7.26 10.40 20.30
C ARG A 206 6.13 11.38 19.96
N SER A 207 6.43 12.39 19.15
CA SER A 207 5.42 13.37 18.70
C SER A 207 4.31 12.70 17.89
N ALA A 208 4.66 11.81 16.96
CA ALA A 208 3.71 11.08 16.15
C ALA A 208 2.80 10.17 17.00
N ILE A 209 3.39 9.34 17.88
CA ILE A 209 2.65 8.40 18.73
C ILE A 209 1.71 9.13 19.68
N LEU A 210 2.19 10.18 20.35
CA LEU A 210 1.37 10.95 21.29
C LEU A 210 0.29 11.77 20.58
N SER A 211 0.49 12.18 19.32
CA SER A 211 -0.53 12.86 18.53
C SER A 211 -1.71 11.94 18.18
N LEU A 212 -1.44 10.65 17.94
CA LEU A 212 -2.44 9.62 17.68
C LEU A 212 -3.22 9.22 18.94
N ALA A 213 -2.59 9.33 20.11
CA ALA A 213 -3.20 9.01 21.40
C ALA A 213 -4.22 10.06 21.89
N LYS A 214 -4.21 11.28 21.32
CA LYS A 214 -5.21 12.29 21.65
C LYS A 214 -6.52 11.97 20.90
N PRO A 215 -7.63 11.63 21.58
CA PRO A 215 -8.90 11.51 20.89
C PRO A 215 -9.22 12.85 20.25
N GLN A 216 -9.61 12.84 18.97
CA GLN A 216 -10.22 14.01 18.35
C GLN A 216 -11.45 14.34 19.20
N GLN A 217 -11.33 15.36 20.04
CA GLN A 217 -12.48 15.96 20.70
C GLN A 217 -13.29 16.66 19.61
N GLY A 218 -14.23 15.90 19.03
CA GLY A 218 -15.32 16.37 18.18
C GLY A 218 -16.62 16.27 18.95
#